data_AF-A0AAU3BPW1-F1
#
_entry.id   AF-A0AAU3BPW1-F1
#
_cell.length_a   1.000
_cell.length_b   1.000
_cell.length_c   1.000
_cell.angle_alpha   90.00
_cell.angle_beta   90.00
_cell.angle_gamma   90.00
#
_symmetry.space_group_name_H-M   'P 1'
#
loop_
_entity.id
_entity.type
_entity.pdbx_description
1 polymer ?
#
loop_
_entity_poly.entity_id
_entity_poly.type
_entity_poly.pdbx_seq_one_letter_code
_entity_poly.pdbx_strand_id
1 'polypeptide(L)' 'MARGDLTDAQWSRLELLLPRREGPGRPPIWTGRQLIDGIRGRTRAGTPWPGRG' A
#
# COMPACT_ATOMS: atom_id res chain seq x y z
N MET A 1 11.72 3.71 -12.36
CA MET A 1 11.26 2.68 -11.41
C MET A 1 12.44 2.30 -10.55
N ALA A 2 12.39 2.63 -9.26
CA ALA A 2 13.35 2.10 -8.31
C ALA A 2 13.17 0.59 -8.19
N ARG A 3 14.23 -0.12 -7.81
CA ARG A 3 14.22 -1.58 -7.67
C ARG A 3 13.14 -1.97 -6.65
N GLY A 4 12.00 -2.45 -7.15
CA GLY A 4 10.90 -2.98 -6.37
C GLY A 4 9.71 -2.03 -6.11
N ASP A 5 9.55 -0.99 -6.92
CA ASP A 5 8.26 -0.34 -7.15
C ASP A 5 7.34 -1.30 -7.94
N LEU A 6 6.03 -1.26 -7.67
CA LEU A 6 5.06 -1.96 -8.52
C LEU A 6 4.92 -1.19 -9.84
N THR A 7 5.13 -1.88 -10.96
CA THR A 7 4.76 -1.32 -12.28
C THR A 7 3.25 -1.19 -12.37
N ASP A 8 2.76 -0.34 -13.27
CA ASP A 8 1.30 -0.15 -13.44
C ASP A 8 0.61 -1.47 -13.80
N ALA A 9 1.23 -2.29 -14.66
CA ALA A 9 0.71 -3.60 -15.03
C ALA A 9 0.67 -4.59 -13.84
N GLN A 10 1.66 -4.54 -12.95
CA GLN A 10 1.66 -5.33 -11.72
C GLN A 10 0.62 -4.82 -10.73
N TRP A 11 0.49 -3.50 -10.62
CA TRP A 11 -0.51 -2.84 -9.79
C TRP A 11 -1.93 -3.22 -10.22
N SER A 12 -2.26 -3.17 -11.51
CA SER A 12 -3.60 -3.51 -12.01
C SER A 12 -4.02 -4.94 -11.65
N ARG A 13 -3.10 -5.90 -11.61
CA ARG A 13 -3.40 -7.27 -11.17
C ARG A 13 -3.64 -7.35 -9.66
N LEU A 14 -2.90 -6.56 -8.88
CA LEU A 14 -3.03 -6.51 -7.43
C LEU A 14 -4.33 -5.80 -7.01
N GLU A 15 -4.64 -4.68 -7.65
CA GLU A 15 -5.80 -3.84 -7.35
C GLU A 15 -7.12 -4.61 -7.44
N LEU A 16 -7.25 -5.50 -8.42
CA LEU A 16 -8.42 -6.37 -8.58
C LEU A 16 -8.65 -7.34 -7.41
N LEU A 17 -7.58 -7.66 -6.66
CA LEU A 17 -7.62 -8.57 -5.52
C LEU A 17 -7.81 -7.82 -4.19
N LEU A 18 -7.66 -6.50 -4.19
CA LEU A 18 -7.82 -5.72 -2.98
C LEU A 18 -9.31 -5.65 -2.61
N PRO A 19 -9.65 -5.78 -1.32
CA PRO A 19 -11.02 -5.61 -0.89
C PRO A 19 -11.45 -4.19 -1.24
N ARG A 20 -12.54 -4.10 -2.01
CA ARG A 20 -13.16 -2.82 -2.33
C ARG A 20 -13.65 -2.24 -1.01
N ARG A 21 -13.22 -1.02 -0.70
CA ARG A 21 -13.57 -0.40 0.57
C ARG A 21 -15.02 0.04 0.52
N GLU A 22 -15.89 -0.82 1.02
CA GLU A 22 -17.33 -0.62 1.09
C GLU A 22 -17.67 -0.12 2.49
N GLY A 23 -17.86 1.19 2.65
CA GLY A 23 -18.30 1.75 3.93
C GLY A 23 -18.56 3.25 3.90
N PRO A 24 -19.59 3.73 4.62
CA PRO A 24 -19.83 5.16 4.81
C PRO A 24 -18.76 5.70 5.76
N GLY A 25 -17.68 6.23 5.19
CA GLY A 25 -16.56 6.80 5.94
C GLY A 25 -15.85 7.89 5.16
N ARG A 26 -14.92 8.57 5.82
CA ARG A 26 -14.09 9.60 5.18
C ARG A 26 -13.30 8.97 4.01
N PRO A 27 -13.31 9.59 2.81
CA PRO A 27 -12.45 9.16 1.72
C PRO A 27 -10.99 9.08 2.21
N PRO A 28 -10.27 8.00 1.91
CA PRO A 28 -8.88 7.89 2.31
C PRO A 28 -8.03 9.00 1.69
N ILE A 29 -7.11 9.54 2.48
CA ILE A 29 -6.13 10.54 2.04
C ILE A 29 -5.12 9.92 1.06
N TRP A 30 -4.90 8.61 1.16
CA TRP A 30 -3.96 7.86 0.32
C TRP A 30 -4.68 6.86 -0.56
N THR A 31 -4.19 6.69 -1.79
CA THR A 31 -4.65 5.61 -2.68
C THR A 31 -4.20 4.25 -2.13
N GLY A 32 -4.88 3.17 -2.56
CA GLY A 32 -4.45 1.80 -2.22
C GLY A 32 -2.98 1.56 -2.59
N ARG A 33 -2.53 2.14 -3.72
CA ARG A 33 -1.14 2.03 -4.18
C ARG A 33 -0.16 2.69 -3.24
N GLN A 34 -0.43 3.93 -2.84
CA GLN A 34 0.43 4.67 -1.90
C GLN A 34 0.57 3.95 -0.56
N LEU A 35 -0.50 3.31 -0.07
CA LEU A 35 -0.45 2.50 1.14
C LEU A 35 0.47 1.28 0.96
N ILE A 36 0.27 0.50 -0.10
CA ILE A 36 1.08 -0.69 -0.36
C ILE A 36 2.55 -0.34 -0.60
N ASP A 37 2.83 0.73 -1.34
CA ASP A 37 4.19 1.21 -1.58
C ASP A 37 4.85 1.68 -0.27
N GLY A 38 4.12 2.40 0.59
CA GLY A 38 4.60 2.80 1.92
C GLY A 38 4.90 1.62 2.85
N ILE A 39 4.05 0.59 2.85
CA ILE A 39 4.25 -0.65 3.63
C ILE A 39 5.49 -1.41 3.14
N ARG A 40 5.63 -1.55 1.81
CA ARG A 40 6.79 -2.20 1.20
C ARG A 40 8.09 -1.45 1.48
N GLY A 41 8.04 -0.11 1.45
CA GLY A 41 9.15 0.76 1.82
C GLY A 41 9.62 0.51 3.25
N ARG A 42 8.71 0.54 4.24
CA ARG A 42 9.03 0.22 5.64
C ARG A 42 9.62 -1.17 5.81
N THR A 43 9.01 -2.17 5.17
CA THR A 43 9.43 -3.57 5.26
C THR A 43 10.84 -3.75 4.71
N ARG A 44 11.15 -3.13 3.57
CA ARG A 44 12.49 -3.19 2.96
C ARG A 44 13.54 -2.42 3.76
N ALA A 45 13.18 -1.26 4.31
CA ALA A 45 14.07 -0.45 5.10
C ALA A 45 14.32 -1.01 6.51
N GLY A 46 13.60 -2.06 6.92
CA GLY A 46 13.65 -2.57 8.29
C GLY A 46 13.12 -1.57 9.32
N THR A 47 12.25 -0.65 8.90
CA THR A 47 11.71 0.38 9.80
C THR A 47 10.80 -0.29 10.82
N PRO A 48 11.05 -0.08 12.13
CA PRO A 48 10.20 -0.67 13.16
C PRO A 48 8.78 -0.14 13.02
N TRP A 49 7.81 -1.05 13.17
CA TRP A 49 6.43 -0.64 13.35
C TRP A 49 6.30 0.03 14.72
N PRO A 50 5.55 1.13 14.84
CA PRO A 50 5.21 1.66 16.15
C PRO A 50 4.38 0.60 16.89
N GLY A 51 5.03 -0.13 17.80
CA GLY A 51 4.39 -1.01 18.75
C GLY A 51 3.95 -0.22 19.97
N ARG A 52 2.87 -0.65 20.62
CA ARG A 52 2.55 -0.21 21.98
C ARG A 52 3.63 -0.73 22.92
N GLY A 53 4.45 0.18 23.44
CA GLY A 53 5.04 0.02 24.77
C GLY A 53 3.98 0.22 25.84
#